data_AF-A0A820JCF0-F1
#
_entry.id   AF-A0A820JCF0-F1
#
_cell.length_a   1.000
_cell.length_b   1.000
_cell.length_c   1.000
_cell.angle_alpha   90.00
_cell.angle_beta   90.00
_cell.angle_gamma   90.00
#
_symmetry.space_group_name_H-M   'P 1'
#
loop_
_entity.id
_entity.type
_entity.pdbx_description
1 polymer ?
#
loop_
_entity_poly.entity_id
_entity_poly.type
_entity_poly.pdbx_seq_one_letter_code
_entity_poly.pdbx_strand_id
1 'polypeptide(L)'
;KLSRKSIFPTRDHRWVSLADNPLIADNNGIAQLFTQMKNISMIDIPSPDVLKFFNMCDIKSLSSSITIEHIIQNPSTGVFIQNLLSPLIPYIQLFMKSRPEFSDAYQWTKLIDMSSQLINIQFNIVDHLQLVYRFNSDSSICMIREEKVYYDKNQMTFYIDHEWTEKSKYYRDIFHAFARIFLPYHNDELVRSLGNFMNLLYNEEENNLETFAKYQNFDLELNDSDDIPWRIPSNSKQIQHSEPKIDEQKVRMLLENVAQSQEHYTTYIQKKRQELKKKLSETATITNNQSTESENTSGKE
;
A
#
# COMPACT_ATOMS: atom_id res chain seq x y z
N LYS A 1 31.83 13.22 -34.76
CA LYS A 1 32.86 13.77 -33.82
C LYS A 1 32.33 14.06 -32.39
N LEU A 2 31.05 13.84 -32.09
CA LEU A 2 30.51 13.93 -30.72
C LEU A 2 30.83 12.71 -29.83
N SER A 3 31.12 11.55 -30.43
CA SER A 3 31.25 10.28 -29.70
C SER A 3 32.33 10.23 -28.62
N ARG A 4 33.35 11.09 -28.68
CA ARG A 4 34.48 11.12 -27.73
C ARG A 4 34.55 12.36 -26.86
N LYS A 5 33.60 13.30 -27.01
CA LYS A 5 33.56 14.50 -26.17
C LYS A 5 32.71 14.21 -24.94
N SER A 6 33.28 14.40 -23.76
CA SER A 6 32.56 14.29 -22.49
C SER A 6 31.64 15.48 -22.30
N ILE A 7 30.37 15.33 -22.68
CA ILE A 7 29.37 16.41 -22.68
C ILE A 7 28.10 16.06 -21.91
N PHE A 8 27.97 14.82 -21.42
CA PHE A 8 26.82 14.37 -20.68
C PHE A 8 27.15 14.32 -19.18
N PRO A 9 26.50 15.14 -18.34
CA PRO A 9 26.68 15.08 -16.90
C PRO A 9 25.93 13.86 -16.32
N THR A 10 26.60 13.05 -15.50
CA THR A 10 26.01 11.90 -14.82
C THR A 10 25.58 12.24 -13.39
N ARG A 11 24.74 11.38 -12.79
CA ARG A 11 24.25 11.53 -11.40
C ARG A 11 25.38 11.53 -10.37
N ASP A 12 26.48 10.85 -10.66
CA ASP A 12 27.69 10.79 -9.82
C ASP A 12 28.69 11.91 -10.15
N HIS A 13 28.23 13.00 -10.75
CA HIS A 13 28.99 14.21 -11.05
C HIS A 13 30.19 14.00 -11.99
N ARG A 14 30.17 12.95 -12.80
CA ARG A 14 31.14 12.74 -13.89
C ARG A 14 30.61 13.31 -15.20
N TRP A 15 31.52 13.56 -16.13
CA TRP A 15 31.18 13.93 -17.50
C TRP A 15 31.57 12.79 -18.42
N VAL A 16 30.59 12.26 -19.14
CA VAL A 16 30.76 11.10 -20.02
C VAL A 16 30.48 11.46 -21.47
N SER A 17 31.01 10.65 -22.37
CA SER A 17 30.82 10.73 -23.82
C SER A 17 29.77 9.71 -24.28
N LEU A 18 29.34 9.77 -25.54
CA LEU A 18 28.46 8.72 -26.08
C LEU A 18 29.13 7.34 -26.10
N ALA A 19 30.46 7.27 -26.19
CA ALA A 19 31.18 5.99 -26.16
C ALA A 19 31.05 5.26 -24.81
N ASP A 20 30.71 5.98 -23.74
CA ASP A 20 30.48 5.43 -22.41
C ASP A 20 29.05 4.89 -22.23
N ASN A 21 28.24 4.89 -23.31
CA ASN A 21 26.84 4.45 -23.35
C ASN A 21 25.99 4.98 -22.18
N PRO A 22 25.86 6.31 -22.05
CA PRO A 22 25.06 6.87 -20.98
C PRO A 22 23.58 6.46 -21.11
N LEU A 23 22.90 6.37 -19.97
CA LEU A 23 21.50 5.98 -19.87
C LEU A 23 20.70 6.99 -19.06
N ILE A 24 19.48 7.28 -19.48
CA ILE A 24 18.57 8.16 -18.73
C ILE A 24 17.96 7.35 -17.59
N ALA A 25 18.13 7.82 -16.35
CA ALA A 25 17.55 7.23 -15.14
C ALA A 25 16.06 7.58 -15.01
N ASP A 26 15.26 7.10 -15.96
CA ASP A 26 13.82 7.34 -16.09
C ASP A 26 12.98 6.66 -15.00
N ASN A 27 13.52 5.62 -14.36
CA ASN A 27 12.91 4.96 -13.22
C ASN A 27 13.88 4.94 -12.03
N ASN A 28 13.54 5.69 -10.97
CA ASN A 28 14.39 5.79 -9.77
C ASN A 28 14.55 4.45 -9.03
N GLY A 29 13.52 3.60 -9.00
CA GLY A 29 13.61 2.28 -8.37
C GLY A 29 14.63 1.39 -9.06
N ILE A 30 14.59 1.34 -10.40
CA ILE A 30 15.58 0.60 -11.20
C ILE A 30 16.96 1.25 -11.06
N ALA A 31 17.07 2.58 -11.17
CA ALA A 31 18.34 3.29 -11.06
C ALA A 31 19.06 3.03 -9.72
N GLN A 32 18.31 2.94 -8.61
CA GLN A 32 18.87 2.61 -7.29
C GLN A 32 19.54 1.24 -7.27
N LEU A 33 19.00 0.23 -7.96
CA LEU A 33 19.59 -1.11 -8.03
C LEU A 33 20.99 -1.08 -8.65
N PHE A 34 21.22 -0.18 -9.60
CA PHE A 34 22.46 -0.09 -10.36
C PHE A 34 23.40 1.01 -9.87
N THR A 35 23.04 1.77 -8.83
CA THR A 35 23.83 2.92 -8.36
C THR A 35 25.21 2.54 -7.83
N GLN A 36 25.39 1.31 -7.33
CA GLN A 36 26.69 0.84 -6.84
C GLN A 36 27.63 0.33 -7.96
N MET A 37 27.13 0.18 -9.19
CA MET A 37 27.88 -0.34 -10.32
C MET A 37 28.65 0.78 -11.03
N LYS A 38 29.98 0.77 -10.91
CA LYS A 38 30.87 1.81 -11.47
C LYS A 38 30.89 1.85 -13.01
N ASN A 39 30.48 0.76 -13.66
CA ASN A 39 30.47 0.57 -15.10
C ASN A 39 29.17 1.07 -15.78
N ILE A 40 28.22 1.61 -15.02
CA ILE A 40 26.97 2.17 -15.57
C ILE A 40 26.97 3.69 -15.40
N SER A 41 26.80 4.39 -16.51
CA SER A 41 26.75 5.86 -16.54
C SER A 41 25.29 6.32 -16.64
N MET A 42 24.73 6.80 -15.53
CA MET A 42 23.34 7.26 -15.48
C MET A 42 23.26 8.79 -15.49
N ILE A 43 22.34 9.32 -16.30
CA ILE A 43 21.99 10.74 -16.37
C ILE A 43 20.61 10.93 -15.73
N ASP A 44 20.41 12.00 -14.96
CA ASP A 44 19.08 12.36 -14.45
C ASP A 44 18.08 12.63 -15.58
N ILE A 45 16.78 12.55 -15.26
CA ILE A 45 15.72 12.85 -16.22
C ILE A 45 15.86 14.31 -16.67
N PRO A 46 16.15 14.56 -17.97
CA PRO A 46 16.39 15.90 -18.47
C PRO A 46 15.07 16.68 -18.67
N SER A 47 15.17 18.00 -18.86
CA SER A 47 14.01 18.80 -19.30
C SER A 47 13.52 18.33 -20.68
N PRO A 48 12.26 18.56 -21.05
CA PRO A 48 11.70 18.09 -22.33
C PRO A 48 12.52 18.49 -23.56
N ASP A 49 13.11 19.68 -23.56
CA ASP A 49 13.95 20.14 -24.68
C ASP A 49 15.31 19.43 -24.73
N VAL A 50 15.90 19.14 -23.57
CA VAL A 50 17.15 18.35 -23.47
C VAL A 50 16.88 16.88 -23.81
N LEU A 51 15.70 16.35 -23.46
CA LEU A 51 15.30 14.99 -23.82
C LEU A 51 15.26 14.79 -25.34
N LYS A 52 14.76 15.78 -26.11
CA LYS A 52 14.81 15.73 -27.58
C LYS A 52 16.24 15.62 -28.10
N PHE A 53 17.18 16.37 -27.51
CA PHE A 53 18.59 16.29 -27.88
C PHE A 53 19.19 14.91 -27.55
N PHE A 54 18.88 14.35 -26.37
CA PHE A 54 19.33 13.01 -25.98
C PHE A 54 18.78 11.93 -26.91
N ASN A 55 17.52 12.04 -27.32
CA ASN A 55 16.92 11.15 -28.31
C ASN A 55 17.63 11.25 -29.67
N MET A 56 18.03 12.45 -30.12
CA MET A 56 18.84 12.63 -31.34
C MET A 56 20.25 12.04 -31.21
N CYS A 57 20.73 11.84 -29.98
CA CYS A 57 22.02 11.22 -29.67
C CYS A 57 21.92 9.71 -29.41
N ASP A 58 20.74 9.10 -29.62
CA ASP A 58 20.44 7.69 -29.34
C ASP A 58 20.70 7.26 -27.89
N ILE A 59 20.59 8.20 -26.94
CA ILE A 59 20.69 7.89 -25.51
C ILE A 59 19.40 7.22 -25.07
N LYS A 60 19.50 5.99 -24.57
CA LYS A 60 18.36 5.16 -24.19
C LYS A 60 17.96 5.41 -22.74
N SER A 61 16.68 5.16 -22.43
CA SER A 61 16.22 4.99 -21.05
C SER A 61 16.83 3.75 -20.41
N LEU A 62 17.10 3.84 -19.11
CA LEU A 62 17.56 2.73 -18.30
C LEU A 62 16.52 1.61 -18.30
N SER A 63 15.24 1.92 -18.09
CA SER A 63 14.15 0.94 -18.06
C SER A 63 14.07 0.13 -19.37
N SER A 64 14.21 0.78 -20.53
CA SER A 64 14.19 0.13 -21.84
C SER A 64 15.44 -0.71 -22.15
N SER A 65 16.52 -0.50 -21.39
CA SER A 65 17.80 -1.19 -21.57
C SER A 65 17.90 -2.45 -20.71
N ILE A 66 16.88 -2.75 -19.91
CA ILE A 66 16.84 -3.84 -18.94
C ILE A 66 15.68 -4.77 -19.25
N THR A 67 15.93 -6.07 -19.21
CA THR A 67 14.90 -7.10 -19.09
C THR A 67 14.71 -7.50 -17.64
N ILE A 68 13.46 -7.72 -17.25
CA ILE A 68 13.10 -8.22 -15.92
C ILE A 68 12.65 -9.66 -16.11
N GLU A 69 13.45 -10.60 -15.62
CA GLU A 69 13.12 -12.02 -15.54
C GLU A 69 12.61 -12.32 -14.12
N HIS A 70 11.61 -13.19 -13.98
CA HIS A 70 11.19 -13.69 -12.67
C HIS A 70 11.58 -15.16 -12.52
N ILE A 71 12.20 -15.48 -11.39
CA ILE A 71 12.51 -16.85 -10.98
C ILE A 71 11.51 -17.21 -9.89
N ILE A 72 10.72 -18.24 -10.16
CA ILE A 72 9.64 -18.71 -9.29
C ILE A 72 9.85 -20.18 -8.93
N GLN A 73 9.43 -20.55 -7.72
CA GLN A 73 9.47 -21.94 -7.24
C GLN A 73 8.07 -22.40 -6.84
N ASN A 74 7.72 -23.63 -7.24
CA ASN A 74 6.47 -24.32 -6.89
C ASN A 74 5.19 -23.46 -7.01
N PRO A 75 4.88 -22.91 -8.21
CA PRO A 75 3.70 -22.08 -8.39
C PRO A 75 2.41 -22.88 -8.12
N SER A 76 1.54 -22.29 -7.31
CA SER A 76 0.21 -22.80 -7.00
C SER A 76 -0.85 -21.71 -7.21
N THR A 77 -2.11 -22.11 -7.39
CA THR A 77 -3.20 -21.16 -7.66
C THR A 77 -3.48 -20.28 -6.44
N GLY A 78 -3.44 -18.97 -6.63
CA GLY A 78 -3.70 -17.95 -5.61
C GLY A 78 -5.19 -17.69 -5.34
N VAL A 79 -5.98 -18.73 -5.07
CA VAL A 79 -7.44 -18.61 -4.81
C VAL A 79 -7.73 -17.69 -3.63
N PHE A 80 -6.93 -17.79 -2.57
CA PHE A 80 -7.03 -16.94 -1.39
C PHE A 80 -6.95 -15.44 -1.78
N ILE A 81 -6.05 -15.09 -2.69
CA ILE A 81 -5.81 -13.72 -3.12
C ILE A 81 -6.93 -13.22 -4.02
N GLN A 82 -7.49 -14.09 -4.86
CA GLN A 82 -8.71 -13.77 -5.60
C GLN A 82 -9.86 -13.42 -4.65
N ASN A 83 -10.07 -14.21 -3.59
CA ASN A 83 -11.10 -13.95 -2.59
C ASN A 83 -10.82 -12.67 -1.79
N LEU A 84 -9.55 -12.37 -1.51
CA LEU A 84 -9.12 -11.14 -0.83
C LEU A 84 -9.43 -9.88 -1.64
N LEU A 85 -9.15 -9.91 -2.96
CA LEU A 85 -9.22 -8.73 -3.81
C LEU A 85 -10.59 -8.54 -4.46
N SER A 86 -11.31 -9.62 -4.78
CA SER A 86 -12.56 -9.59 -5.53
C SER A 86 -13.61 -8.63 -4.95
N PRO A 87 -13.89 -8.63 -3.62
CA PRO A 87 -14.86 -7.69 -3.03
C PRO A 87 -14.44 -6.23 -3.14
N LEU A 88 -13.14 -5.93 -3.25
CA LEU A 88 -12.61 -4.58 -3.27
C LEU A 88 -12.71 -3.93 -4.66
N ILE A 89 -12.70 -4.73 -5.74
CA ILE A 89 -12.59 -4.25 -7.12
C ILE A 89 -13.64 -3.18 -7.49
N PRO A 90 -14.95 -3.37 -7.20
CA PRO A 90 -15.95 -2.36 -7.55
C PRO A 90 -15.71 -1.02 -6.83
N TYR A 91 -15.27 -1.07 -5.58
CA TYR A 91 -14.97 0.13 -4.79
C TYR A 91 -13.70 0.82 -5.27
N ILE A 92 -12.70 0.08 -5.75
CA ILE A 92 -11.51 0.64 -6.40
C ILE A 92 -11.92 1.43 -7.64
N GLN A 93 -12.80 0.88 -8.49
CA GLN A 93 -13.32 1.57 -9.67
C GLN A 93 -14.04 2.88 -9.30
N LEU A 94 -14.93 2.82 -8.31
CA LEU A 94 -15.66 3.99 -7.80
C LEU A 94 -14.74 5.06 -7.19
N PHE A 95 -13.76 4.62 -6.40
CA PHE A 95 -12.78 5.53 -5.79
C PHE A 95 -11.98 6.28 -6.84
N MET A 96 -11.49 5.57 -7.87
CA MET A 96 -10.75 6.22 -8.96
C MET A 96 -11.63 7.16 -9.79
N LYS A 97 -12.90 6.81 -10.03
CA LYS A 97 -13.84 7.65 -10.78
C LYS A 97 -14.17 8.95 -10.04
N SER A 98 -14.34 8.88 -8.72
CA SER A 98 -14.83 10.00 -7.89
C SER A 98 -13.76 11.01 -7.48
N ARG A 99 -12.48 10.65 -7.61
CA ARG A 99 -11.35 11.45 -7.09
C ARG A 99 -10.62 12.19 -8.20
N PRO A 100 -10.58 13.54 -8.19
CA PRO A 100 -9.91 14.34 -9.23
C PRO A 100 -8.46 13.94 -9.46
N GLU A 101 -7.74 13.57 -8.39
CA GLU A 101 -6.35 13.13 -8.45
C GLU A 101 -6.14 11.83 -9.25
N PHE A 102 -7.19 11.01 -9.42
CA PHE A 102 -7.17 9.78 -10.22
C PHE A 102 -7.77 9.98 -11.62
N SER A 103 -8.24 11.17 -11.99
CA SER A 103 -8.94 11.42 -13.27
C SER A 103 -8.15 10.91 -14.48
N ASP A 104 -6.88 11.28 -14.61
CA ASP A 104 -6.05 10.87 -15.76
C ASP A 104 -5.80 9.36 -15.77
N ALA A 105 -5.54 8.77 -14.60
CA ALA A 105 -5.36 7.33 -14.46
C ALA A 105 -6.65 6.56 -14.79
N TYR A 106 -7.80 7.07 -14.37
CA TYR A 106 -9.10 6.47 -14.66
C TYR A 106 -9.49 6.58 -16.15
N GLN A 107 -9.15 7.68 -16.83
CA GLN A 107 -9.31 7.74 -18.28
C GLN A 107 -8.41 6.73 -19.00
N TRP A 108 -7.17 6.57 -18.53
CA TRP A 108 -6.28 5.55 -19.06
C TRP A 108 -6.82 4.12 -18.89
N THR A 109 -7.42 3.79 -17.74
CA THR A 109 -8.01 2.45 -17.55
C THR A 109 -9.15 2.17 -18.52
N LYS A 110 -9.90 3.19 -18.96
CA LYS A 110 -10.88 3.05 -20.05
C LYS A 110 -10.20 2.77 -21.40
N LEU A 111 -9.12 3.49 -21.71
CA LEU A 111 -8.38 3.33 -22.98
C LEU A 111 -7.80 1.93 -23.17
N ILE A 112 -7.36 1.27 -22.09
CA ILE A 112 -6.75 -0.07 -22.16
C ILE A 112 -7.75 -1.22 -21.93
N ASP A 113 -9.04 -0.91 -21.83
CA ASP A 113 -10.10 -1.83 -21.42
C ASP A 113 -9.72 -2.64 -20.16
N MET A 114 -9.53 -1.91 -19.06
CA MET A 114 -9.16 -2.50 -17.77
C MET A 114 -10.13 -3.62 -17.35
N SER A 115 -11.40 -3.54 -17.72
CA SER A 115 -12.39 -4.56 -17.39
C SER A 115 -11.99 -5.93 -17.96
N SER A 116 -11.60 -5.99 -19.23
CA SER A 116 -11.10 -7.20 -19.88
C SER A 116 -9.73 -7.62 -19.37
N GLN A 117 -8.85 -6.66 -19.05
CA GLN A 117 -7.53 -6.96 -18.49
C GLN A 117 -7.64 -7.69 -17.15
N LEU A 118 -8.47 -7.18 -16.23
CA LEU A 118 -8.66 -7.74 -14.89
C LEU A 118 -9.18 -9.18 -14.91
N ILE A 119 -10.08 -9.51 -15.85
CA ILE A 119 -10.63 -10.86 -16.04
C ILE A 119 -9.54 -11.86 -16.49
N ASN A 120 -8.44 -11.39 -17.07
CA ASN A 120 -7.36 -12.27 -17.53
C ASN A 120 -6.20 -12.36 -16.53
N ILE A 121 -6.24 -11.64 -15.40
CA ILE A 121 -5.17 -11.69 -14.41
C ILE A 121 -5.14 -13.07 -13.72
N GLN A 122 -3.99 -13.71 -13.78
CA GLN A 122 -3.69 -14.92 -13.04
C GLN A 122 -3.09 -14.57 -11.67
N PHE A 123 -3.48 -15.29 -10.63
CA PHE A 123 -2.93 -15.12 -9.29
C PHE A 123 -2.20 -16.39 -8.91
N ASN A 124 -0.89 -16.27 -8.63
CA ASN A 124 -0.04 -17.40 -8.30
C ASN A 124 0.64 -17.16 -6.94
N ILE A 125 0.63 -18.19 -6.10
CA ILE A 125 1.41 -18.24 -4.86
C ILE A 125 2.64 -19.10 -5.13
N VAL A 126 3.82 -18.61 -4.77
CA VAL A 126 5.12 -19.25 -5.02
C VAL A 126 5.90 -19.36 -3.73
N ASP A 127 6.75 -20.39 -3.59
CA ASP A 127 7.56 -20.55 -2.37
C ASP A 127 8.70 -19.54 -2.29
N HIS A 128 9.14 -19.04 -3.45
CA HIS A 128 10.22 -18.08 -3.57
C HIS A 128 10.05 -17.26 -4.84
N LEU A 129 10.20 -15.93 -4.72
CA LEU A 129 10.08 -14.99 -5.83
C LEU A 129 11.32 -14.11 -5.92
N GLN A 130 12.06 -14.27 -7.01
CA GLN A 130 13.21 -13.42 -7.34
C GLN A 130 13.01 -12.72 -8.67
N LEU A 131 13.36 -11.44 -8.73
CA LEU A 131 13.45 -10.67 -9.95
C LEU A 131 14.91 -10.48 -10.33
N VAL A 132 15.24 -10.81 -11.58
CA VAL A 132 16.55 -10.60 -12.18
C VAL A 132 16.44 -9.48 -13.19
N TYR A 133 17.08 -8.36 -12.89
CA TYR A 133 17.20 -7.20 -13.75
C TYR A 133 18.47 -7.35 -14.57
N ARG A 134 18.36 -7.63 -15.86
CA ARG A 134 19.49 -7.92 -16.75
C ARG A 134 19.61 -6.88 -17.85
N PHE A 135 20.82 -6.44 -18.15
CA PHE A 135 21.05 -5.53 -19.27
C PHE A 135 20.94 -6.23 -20.62
N ASN A 136 20.26 -5.59 -21.57
CA ASN A 136 20.06 -6.09 -22.93
C ASN A 136 21.36 -6.13 -23.75
N SER A 137 22.27 -5.20 -23.48
CA SER A 137 23.57 -5.10 -24.18
C SER A 137 24.65 -6.02 -23.60
N ASP A 138 24.54 -6.36 -22.33
CA ASP A 138 25.52 -7.18 -21.61
C ASP A 138 24.83 -7.99 -20.51
N SER A 139 24.61 -9.28 -20.76
CA SER A 139 23.92 -10.17 -19.84
C SER A 139 24.70 -10.43 -18.54
N SER A 140 26.00 -10.10 -18.49
CA SER A 140 26.81 -10.23 -17.27
C SER A 140 26.47 -9.16 -16.23
N ILE A 141 25.94 -8.02 -16.69
CA ILE A 141 25.46 -6.95 -15.82
C ILE A 141 24.02 -7.28 -15.42
N CYS A 142 23.86 -7.83 -14.23
CA CYS A 142 22.55 -8.12 -13.66
C CYS A 142 22.48 -7.84 -12.17
N MET A 143 21.26 -7.57 -11.69
CA MET A 143 20.93 -7.42 -10.28
C MET A 143 19.80 -8.39 -9.93
N ILE A 144 19.93 -9.09 -8.81
CA ILE A 144 18.92 -10.01 -8.30
C ILE A 144 18.29 -9.38 -7.07
N ARG A 145 16.96 -9.40 -7.00
CA ARG A 145 16.19 -8.92 -5.85
C ARG A 145 15.14 -9.94 -5.47
N GLU A 146 15.08 -10.27 -4.20
CA GLU A 146 13.97 -11.02 -3.63
C GLU A 146 12.78 -10.07 -3.47
N GLU A 147 11.65 -10.47 -4.03
CA GLU A 147 10.41 -9.70 -3.98
C GLU A 147 9.33 -10.53 -3.34
N LYS A 148 8.41 -9.86 -2.64
CA LYS A 148 7.31 -10.53 -1.95
C LYS A 148 6.07 -10.63 -2.83
N VAL A 149 5.92 -9.63 -3.69
CA VAL A 149 4.78 -9.47 -4.59
C VAL A 149 5.29 -8.84 -5.88
N TYR A 150 4.88 -9.40 -7.01
CA TYR A 150 5.22 -8.87 -8.32
C TYR A 150 4.08 -9.07 -9.31
N TYR A 151 3.84 -8.08 -10.16
CA TYR A 151 2.92 -8.19 -11.27
C TYR A 151 3.70 -8.20 -12.58
N ASP A 152 3.66 -9.33 -13.28
CA ASP A 152 4.18 -9.44 -14.63
C ASP A 152 3.11 -8.96 -15.62
N LYS A 153 3.30 -7.75 -16.14
CA LYS A 153 2.40 -7.14 -17.14
C LYS A 153 2.34 -7.91 -18.45
N ASN A 154 3.41 -8.64 -18.82
CA ASN A 154 3.47 -9.36 -20.08
C ASN A 154 2.71 -10.68 -20.00
N GLN A 155 2.80 -11.35 -18.85
CA GLN A 155 2.09 -12.62 -18.62
C GLN A 155 0.70 -12.43 -17.99
N MET A 156 0.37 -11.21 -17.56
CA MET A 156 -0.84 -10.92 -16.78
C MET A 156 -0.90 -11.73 -15.49
N THR A 157 0.25 -11.94 -14.85
CA THR A 157 0.36 -12.82 -13.67
C THR A 157 0.82 -12.04 -12.45
N PHE A 158 0.05 -12.18 -11.37
CA PHE A 158 0.32 -11.61 -10.05
C PHE A 158 0.90 -12.69 -9.14
N TYR A 159 2.19 -12.58 -8.84
CA TYR A 159 2.94 -13.51 -7.99
C TYR A 159 3.00 -13.00 -6.56
N ILE A 160 2.80 -13.90 -5.60
CA ILE A 160 2.94 -13.64 -4.18
C ILE A 160 3.73 -14.77 -3.54
N ASP A 161 4.69 -14.42 -2.69
CA ASP A 161 5.45 -15.38 -1.90
C ASP A 161 4.58 -16.02 -0.80
N HIS A 162 4.60 -17.35 -0.69
CA HIS A 162 3.76 -18.16 0.19
C HIS A 162 3.91 -17.75 1.65
N GLU A 163 5.15 -17.48 2.11
CA GLU A 163 5.41 -17.07 3.50
C GLU A 163 4.68 -15.78 3.91
N TRP A 164 4.21 -15.03 2.92
CA TRP A 164 3.60 -13.71 3.06
C TRP A 164 2.08 -13.74 2.95
N THR A 165 1.49 -14.87 2.56
CA THR A 165 0.03 -15.05 2.48
C THR A 165 -0.62 -15.28 3.85
N GLU A 166 0.10 -15.90 4.79
CA GLU A 166 -0.40 -16.29 6.11
C GLU A 166 -0.36 -15.18 7.15
N LYS A 167 0.29 -14.05 6.84
CA LYS A 167 0.59 -12.98 7.81
C LYS A 167 -0.19 -11.71 7.44
N SER A 168 -1.27 -11.46 8.17
CA SER A 168 -2.19 -10.31 7.96
C SER A 168 -1.50 -8.94 7.92
N LYS A 169 -0.32 -8.79 8.55
CA LYS A 169 0.52 -7.59 8.49
C LYS A 169 0.94 -7.21 7.06
N TYR A 170 0.90 -8.14 6.11
CA TYR A 170 1.44 -7.96 4.76
C TYR A 170 0.40 -7.72 3.67
N TYR A 171 -0.90 -7.73 4.00
CA TYR A 171 -1.93 -7.35 3.03
C TYR A 171 -1.75 -5.94 2.50
N ARG A 172 -1.22 -5.03 3.31
CA ARG A 172 -0.83 -3.69 2.85
C ARG A 172 0.14 -3.75 1.66
N ASP A 173 1.16 -4.59 1.70
CA ASP A 173 2.14 -4.68 0.63
C ASP A 173 1.51 -5.28 -0.64
N ILE A 174 0.60 -6.25 -0.49
CA ILE A 174 -0.22 -6.81 -1.58
C ILE A 174 -1.10 -5.73 -2.21
N PHE A 175 -1.83 -4.96 -1.41
CA PHE A 175 -2.71 -3.89 -1.91
C PHE A 175 -1.94 -2.79 -2.64
N HIS A 176 -0.77 -2.39 -2.13
CA HIS A 176 0.08 -1.40 -2.80
C HIS A 176 0.67 -1.94 -4.10
N ALA A 177 1.06 -3.22 -4.15
CA ALA A 177 1.50 -3.84 -5.39
C ALA A 177 0.35 -3.95 -6.41
N PHE A 178 -0.84 -4.31 -5.95
CA PHE A 178 -2.04 -4.43 -6.79
C PHE A 178 -2.52 -3.07 -7.30
N ALA A 179 -2.41 -2.00 -6.50
CA ALA A 179 -2.71 -0.63 -6.90
C ALA A 179 -1.95 -0.19 -8.17
N ARG A 180 -0.73 -0.69 -8.38
CA ARG A 180 0.09 -0.36 -9.56
C ARG A 180 -0.51 -0.83 -10.88
N ILE A 181 -1.42 -1.80 -10.86
CA ILE A 181 -2.10 -2.31 -12.06
C ILE A 181 -2.99 -1.21 -12.66
N PHE A 182 -3.56 -0.34 -11.81
CA PHE A 182 -4.51 0.68 -12.20
C PHE A 182 -3.88 2.01 -12.65
N LEU A 183 -2.55 2.09 -12.70
CA LEU A 183 -1.84 3.34 -12.95
C LEU A 183 -0.94 3.24 -14.20
N PRO A 184 -1.04 4.18 -15.16
CA PRO A 184 -0.24 4.17 -16.38
C PRO A 184 1.24 4.47 -16.16
N TYR A 185 1.54 5.25 -15.12
CA TYR A 185 2.87 5.76 -14.82
C TYR A 185 3.23 5.48 -13.36
N HIS A 186 4.54 5.53 -13.07
CA HIS A 186 5.03 5.38 -11.71
C HIS A 186 4.69 6.65 -10.92
N ASN A 187 3.63 6.60 -10.11
CA ASN A 187 3.27 7.65 -9.17
C ASN A 187 3.07 7.02 -7.79
N ASP A 188 4.10 7.12 -6.95
CA ASP A 188 4.11 6.54 -5.61
C ASP A 188 3.01 7.11 -4.71
N GLU A 189 2.62 8.36 -4.92
CA GLU A 189 1.55 9.00 -4.14
C GLU A 189 0.19 8.37 -4.44
N LEU A 190 -0.14 8.22 -5.73
CA LEU A 190 -1.38 7.56 -6.16
C LEU A 190 -1.40 6.08 -5.79
N VAL A 191 -0.27 5.37 -5.96
CA VAL A 191 -0.13 3.97 -5.52
C VAL A 191 -0.40 3.86 -4.02
N ARG A 192 0.22 4.74 -3.22
CA ARG A 192 0.06 4.74 -1.76
C ARG A 192 -1.36 5.08 -1.35
N SER A 193 -1.98 6.06 -2.01
CA SER A 193 -3.37 6.47 -1.77
C SER A 193 -4.33 5.32 -2.02
N LEU A 194 -4.24 4.69 -3.21
CA LEU A 194 -5.13 3.61 -3.60
C LEU A 194 -4.88 2.33 -2.77
N GLY A 195 -3.62 1.98 -2.50
CA GLY A 195 -3.28 0.85 -1.65
C GLY A 195 -3.74 1.03 -0.20
N ASN A 196 -3.66 2.25 0.34
CA ASN A 196 -4.21 2.56 1.66
C ASN A 196 -5.74 2.48 1.67
N PHE A 197 -6.40 2.93 0.61
CA PHE A 197 -7.85 2.79 0.46
C PHE A 197 -8.27 1.31 0.49
N MET A 198 -7.63 0.45 -0.30
CA MET A 198 -7.89 -1.00 -0.24
C MET A 198 -7.65 -1.59 1.15
N ASN A 199 -6.58 -1.17 1.82
CA ASN A 199 -6.28 -1.61 3.18
C ASN A 199 -7.35 -1.14 4.18
N LEU A 200 -7.91 0.06 4.03
CA LEU A 200 -9.03 0.53 4.84
C LEU A 200 -10.27 -0.33 4.58
N LEU A 201 -10.66 -0.50 3.31
CA LEU A 201 -11.82 -1.32 2.95
C LEU A 201 -11.72 -2.74 3.52
N TYR A 202 -10.56 -3.37 3.42
CA TYR A 202 -10.37 -4.73 3.93
C TYR A 202 -10.56 -4.85 5.47
N ASN A 203 -10.23 -3.78 6.22
CA ASN A 203 -10.36 -3.78 7.67
C ASN A 203 -11.76 -3.36 8.15
N GLU A 204 -12.64 -2.91 7.25
CA GLU A 204 -14.04 -2.63 7.55
C GLU A 204 -14.87 -3.92 7.46
N GLU A 205 -15.84 -4.11 8.36
CA GLU A 205 -16.81 -5.20 8.23
C GLU A 205 -17.66 -5.00 6.95
N GLU A 206 -18.13 -6.06 6.30
CA GLU A 206 -18.91 -5.99 5.05
C GLU A 206 -20.08 -4.99 5.11
N ASN A 207 -20.73 -4.88 6.27
CA ASN A 207 -21.83 -3.96 6.52
C ASN A 207 -21.42 -2.47 6.64
N ASN A 208 -20.12 -2.20 6.78
CA ASN A 208 -19.55 -0.87 6.93
C ASN A 208 -18.93 -0.34 5.63
N LEU A 209 -18.75 -1.17 4.60
CA LEU A 209 -18.23 -0.75 3.28
C LEU A 209 -19.20 0.21 2.57
N GLU A 210 -20.49 -0.12 2.56
CA GLU A 210 -21.54 0.74 1.98
C GLU A 210 -21.70 2.04 2.78
N THR A 211 -21.58 1.95 4.11
CA THR A 211 -21.62 3.09 5.03
C THR A 211 -20.40 4.00 4.85
N PHE A 212 -19.20 3.43 4.77
CA PHE A 212 -17.95 4.13 4.48
C PHE A 212 -18.00 4.81 3.10
N ALA A 213 -18.57 4.13 2.11
CA ALA A 213 -18.74 4.68 0.78
C ALA A 213 -19.70 5.89 0.75
N LYS A 214 -20.81 5.81 1.51
CA LYS A 214 -21.73 6.94 1.74
C LYS A 214 -21.05 8.09 2.48
N TYR A 215 -20.25 7.81 3.51
CA TYR A 215 -19.52 8.84 4.27
C TYR A 215 -18.43 9.55 3.46
N GLN A 216 -17.84 8.88 2.48
CA GLN A 216 -16.82 9.46 1.59
C GLN A 216 -17.43 10.29 0.44
N ASN A 217 -18.75 10.47 0.40
CA ASN A 217 -19.50 11.08 -0.72
C ASN A 217 -19.16 10.41 -2.06
N PHE A 218 -18.98 9.09 -2.10
CA PHE A 218 -18.92 8.41 -3.39
C PHE A 218 -20.31 8.49 -4.01
N ASP A 219 -20.39 9.00 -5.24
CA ASP A 219 -21.57 8.78 -6.07
C ASP A 219 -21.61 7.26 -6.34
N LEU A 220 -22.41 6.56 -5.54
CA LEU A 220 -22.51 5.09 -5.53
C LEU A 220 -23.20 4.55 -6.78
N GLU A 221 -23.72 5.45 -7.60
CA GLU A 221 -24.35 5.14 -8.86
C GLU A 221 -23.28 4.95 -9.95
N LEU A 222 -22.93 3.69 -10.25
CA LEU A 222 -22.38 3.30 -11.55
C LEU A 222 -23.49 3.43 -12.62
N ASN A 223 -24.16 4.59 -12.71
CA ASN A 223 -25.33 4.81 -13.56
C ASN A 223 -24.99 5.43 -14.93
N ASP A 224 -23.70 5.66 -15.23
CA ASP A 224 -23.28 5.89 -16.60
C ASP A 224 -23.32 4.56 -17.35
N SER A 225 -24.19 4.44 -18.36
CA SER A 225 -24.40 3.22 -19.17
C SER A 225 -23.15 2.66 -19.84
N ASP A 226 -22.06 3.42 -19.85
CA ASP A 226 -20.84 3.13 -20.60
C ASP A 226 -19.73 2.48 -19.75
N ASP A 227 -19.84 2.46 -18.42
CA ASP A 227 -18.81 1.90 -17.54
C ASP A 227 -19.04 0.41 -17.25
N ILE A 228 -18.23 -0.45 -17.88
CA ILE A 228 -18.24 -1.89 -17.60
C ILE A 228 -17.69 -2.13 -16.17
N PRO A 229 -18.42 -2.85 -15.29
CA PRO A 229 -17.96 -3.14 -13.94
C PRO A 229 -16.69 -3.98 -13.92
N TRP A 230 -15.69 -3.52 -13.17
CA TRP A 230 -14.43 -4.24 -12.99
C TRP A 230 -14.63 -5.50 -12.15
N ARG A 231 -14.03 -6.61 -12.59
CA ARG A 231 -14.04 -7.90 -11.91
C ARG A 231 -12.76 -8.67 -12.19
N ILE A 232 -12.34 -9.51 -11.26
CA ILE A 232 -11.25 -10.48 -11.44
C ILE A 232 -11.82 -11.90 -11.59
N PRO A 233 -11.05 -12.90 -12.06
CA PRO A 233 -11.53 -14.27 -12.16
C PRO A 233 -12.12 -14.75 -10.83
N SER A 234 -13.41 -15.06 -10.85
CA SER A 234 -14.05 -15.76 -9.75
C SER A 234 -13.90 -17.25 -9.98
N ASN A 235 -13.37 -17.98 -9.00
CA ASN A 235 -13.41 -19.44 -9.04
C ASN A 235 -14.86 -19.88 -8.85
N SER A 236 -15.58 -20.10 -9.95
CA SER A 236 -16.92 -20.67 -9.99
C SER A 236 -16.93 -22.18 -9.70
N LYS A 237 -16.21 -22.60 -8.66
CA LYS A 237 -16.45 -23.86 -7.96
C LYS A 237 -16.82 -23.52 -6.54
N GLN A 238 -18.14 -23.53 -6.31
CA GLN A 238 -18.84 -23.55 -5.02
C GLN A 238 -17.92 -23.75 -3.81
N ILE A 239 -17.60 -22.67 -3.11
CA ILE A 239 -17.49 -22.78 -1.65
C ILE A 239 -18.94 -22.78 -1.20
N GLN A 240 -19.47 -23.98 -0.91
CA GLN A 240 -20.50 -24.06 0.10
C GLN A 240 -19.98 -23.26 1.29
N HIS A 241 -20.69 -22.20 1.68
CA HIS A 241 -20.48 -21.61 2.99
C HIS A 241 -20.59 -22.76 4.01
N SER A 242 -19.46 -23.33 4.44
CA SER A 242 -19.37 -23.60 5.86
C SER A 242 -19.31 -22.20 6.45
N GLU A 243 -20.43 -21.73 6.97
CA GLU A 243 -20.44 -20.71 8.01
C GLU A 243 -19.21 -20.95 8.90
N PRO A 244 -18.45 -19.89 9.26
CA PRO A 244 -17.46 -20.07 10.30
C PRO A 244 -18.21 -20.67 11.48
N LYS A 245 -17.91 -21.92 11.85
CA LYS A 245 -18.39 -22.48 13.11
C LYS A 245 -17.79 -21.59 14.19
N ILE A 246 -18.59 -20.61 14.60
CA ILE A 246 -18.34 -19.82 15.78
C ILE A 246 -18.20 -20.85 16.89
N ASP A 247 -16.99 -21.00 17.38
CA ASP A 247 -16.73 -21.77 18.58
C ASP A 247 -17.41 -21.00 19.73
N GLU A 248 -18.66 -21.35 20.00
CA GLU A 248 -19.50 -20.73 21.04
C GLU A 248 -18.81 -20.77 22.41
N GLN A 249 -17.93 -21.74 22.66
CA GLN A 249 -17.12 -21.78 23.88
C GLN A 249 -16.03 -20.71 23.86
N LYS A 250 -15.34 -20.49 22.73
CA LYS A 250 -14.41 -19.36 22.60
C LYS A 250 -15.11 -18.00 22.70
N VAL A 251 -16.28 -17.84 22.09
CA VAL A 251 -17.04 -16.59 22.18
C VAL A 251 -17.57 -16.37 23.60
N ARG A 252 -18.05 -17.41 24.29
CA ARG A 252 -18.42 -17.31 25.72
C ARG A 252 -17.23 -16.96 26.59
N MET A 253 -16.07 -17.60 26.42
CA MET A 253 -14.87 -17.26 27.20
C MET A 253 -14.40 -15.82 26.95
N LEU A 254 -14.50 -15.33 25.71
CA LEU A 254 -14.16 -13.94 25.38
C LEU A 254 -15.14 -12.96 26.02
N LEU A 255 -16.44 -13.25 25.98
CA LEU A 255 -17.47 -12.40 26.60
C LEU A 255 -17.40 -12.42 28.12
N GLU A 256 -17.09 -13.55 28.75
CA GLU A 256 -16.87 -13.66 30.20
C GLU A 256 -15.60 -12.88 30.63
N ASN A 257 -14.52 -12.95 29.86
CA ASN A 257 -13.31 -12.18 30.13
C ASN A 257 -13.53 -10.67 29.96
N VAL A 258 -14.32 -10.25 28.97
CA VAL A 258 -14.69 -8.83 28.80
C VAL A 258 -15.59 -8.36 29.94
N ALA A 259 -16.56 -9.17 30.38
CA ALA A 259 -17.42 -8.85 31.51
C ALA A 259 -16.62 -8.73 32.83
N GLN A 260 -15.71 -9.67 33.10
CA GLN A 260 -14.80 -9.59 34.26
C GLN A 260 -13.87 -8.37 34.19
N SER A 261 -13.37 -8.05 33.00
CA SER A 261 -12.53 -6.86 32.78
C SER A 261 -13.31 -5.56 32.99
N GLN A 262 -14.58 -5.50 32.57
CA GLN A 262 -15.47 -4.37 32.81
C GLN A 262 -15.84 -4.23 34.30
N GLU A 263 -16.08 -5.34 35.00
CA GLU A 263 -16.35 -5.33 36.45
C GLU A 263 -15.13 -4.88 37.25
N HIS A 264 -13.93 -5.37 36.89
CA HIS A 264 -12.67 -4.92 37.46
C HIS A 264 -12.42 -3.43 37.22
N TYR A 265 -12.68 -2.94 36.00
CA TYR A 265 -12.52 -1.53 35.67
C TYR A 265 -13.54 -0.65 36.42
N THR A 266 -14.79 -1.09 36.55
CA THR A 266 -15.84 -0.36 37.27
C THR A 266 -15.53 -0.30 38.77
N THR A 267 -15.05 -1.41 39.35
CA THR A 267 -14.62 -1.49 40.74
C THR A 267 -13.41 -0.59 40.99
N TYR A 268 -12.44 -0.57 40.07
CA TYR A 268 -11.28 0.32 40.11
C TYR A 268 -11.70 1.80 40.10
N ILE A 269 -12.61 2.19 39.20
CA ILE A 269 -13.12 3.57 39.12
C ILE A 269 -13.90 3.96 40.37
N GLN A 270 -14.72 3.06 40.93
CA GLN A 270 -15.44 3.32 42.18
C GLN A 270 -14.48 3.52 43.35
N LYS A 271 -13.45 2.67 43.48
CA LYS A 271 -12.43 2.80 44.52
C LYS A 271 -11.66 4.12 44.39
N LYS A 272 -11.25 4.48 43.16
CA LYS A 272 -10.62 5.78 42.86
C LYS A 272 -11.52 6.97 43.24
N ARG A 273 -12.82 6.89 42.99
CA ARG A 273 -13.79 7.94 43.36
C ARG A 273 -13.96 8.05 44.88
N GLN A 274 -13.96 6.93 45.61
CA GLN A 274 -14.03 6.95 47.08
C GLN A 274 -12.76 7.52 47.70
N GLU A 275 -11.58 7.15 47.18
CA GLU A 275 -10.30 7.73 47.61
C GLU A 275 -10.25 9.25 47.34
N LEU A 276 -10.76 9.70 46.20
CA LEU A 276 -10.82 11.12 45.87
C LEU A 276 -11.77 11.88 46.81
N LYS A 277 -12.95 11.30 47.11
CA LYS A 277 -13.90 11.87 48.08
C LYS A 277 -13.30 11.96 49.49
N LYS A 278 -12.57 10.92 49.91
CA LYS A 278 -11.89 10.89 51.21
C LYS A 278 -10.81 11.99 51.30
N LYS A 279 -9.99 12.13 50.24
CA LYS A 279 -9.01 13.22 50.15
C LYS A 279 -9.66 14.60 50.17
N LEU A 280 -10.78 14.79 49.44
CA LEU A 280 -11.52 16.06 49.45
C LEU A 280 -12.13 16.37 50.82
N SER A 281 -12.66 15.38 51.54
CA SER A 281 -13.15 15.58 52.91
C SER A 281 -12.03 15.88 53.91
N GLU A 282 -10.87 15.22 53.79
CA GLU A 282 -9.70 15.51 54.63
C GLU A 282 -9.18 16.93 54.37
N THR A 283 -9.16 17.37 53.10
CA THR A 283 -8.73 18.74 52.74
C THR A 283 -9.71 19.80 53.25
N ALA A 284 -11.03 19.56 53.16
CA ALA A 284 -12.05 20.47 53.68
C ALA A 284 -12.05 20.59 55.21
N THR A 285 -11.65 19.54 55.92
CA THR A 285 -11.55 19.55 57.39
C THR A 285 -10.34 20.37 57.86
N ILE A 286 -9.25 20.39 57.08
CA ILE A 286 -8.06 21.21 57.36
C ILE A 286 -8.34 22.71 57.10
N THR A 287 -9.14 23.06 56.08
CA THR A 287 -9.48 24.47 55.80
C THR A 287 -10.45 25.07 56.83
N ASN A 288 -11.40 24.29 57.35
CA ASN A 288 -12.30 24.75 58.41
C ASN A 288 -11.61 24.96 59.77
N ASN A 289 -10.52 24.25 60.07
CA ASN A 289 -9.75 24.46 61.30
C ASN A 289 -8.78 25.66 61.22
N GLN A 290 -8.47 26.18 60.03
CA GLN A 290 -7.68 27.41 59.89
C GLN A 290 -8.53 28.69 59.89
N SER A 291 -9.86 28.55 59.74
CA SER A 291 -10.79 29.69 59.76
C SER A 291 -11.28 30.05 61.17
N THR A 292 -11.06 29.18 62.16
CA THR A 292 -11.48 29.37 63.56
C THR A 292 -10.36 29.83 64.51
N GLU A 293 -9.11 29.97 64.04
CA GLU A 293 -7.98 30.46 64.86
C GLU A 293 -7.63 31.94 64.64
N SER A 294 -8.36 32.68 63.80
CA SER A 294 -8.14 34.14 63.59
C SER A 294 -9.19 35.06 64.25
N GLU A 295 -10.16 34.51 64.99
CA GLU A 295 -11.11 35.27 65.80
C GLU A 295 -11.07 34.79 67.26
N ASN A 296 -9.98 35.04 68.00
CA ASN A 296 -9.99 35.13 69.48
C ASN A 296 -8.62 35.53 70.05
N THR A 297 -8.15 36.73 69.72
CA THR A 297 -7.22 37.49 70.60
C THR A 297 -7.58 38.97 70.56
N SER A 298 -8.81 39.28 70.99
CA SER A 298 -9.24 40.62 71.37
C SER A 298 -9.91 40.54 72.75
N GLY A 299 -9.17 41.00 73.78
CA GLY A 299 -9.74 41.48 75.03
C GLY A 299 -9.61 40.52 76.23
N LYS A 300 -8.66 40.81 77.12
CA LYS A 300 -8.93 41.36 78.46
C LYS A 300 -7.62 41.55 79.26
N GLU A 301 -7.46 42.80 79.71
CA GLU A 301 -6.72 43.33 80.88
C GLU A 301 -5.24 43.00 81.09
#